data_AF-A0A8T0XFA1-F1
#
_entry.id   AF-A0A8T0XFA1-F1
#
_cell.length_a   1.000
_cell.length_b   1.000
_cell.length_c   1.000
_cell.angle_alpha   90.00
_cell.angle_beta   90.00
_cell.angle_gamma   90.00
#
_symmetry.space_group_name_H-M   'P 1'
#
loop_
_entity.id
_entity.type
_entity.pdbx_description
1 polymer ?
#
loop_
_entity_poly.entity_id
_entity_poly.type
_entity_poly.pdbx_seq_one_letter_code
_entity_poly.pdbx_strand_id
1 'polypeptide(L)'
;MASKLKMIRKTLGCSDAEVETMVQKNPMVLMTPSEKLQRVYEFLTKVVGVDAKYIQGRPTILMYSLERRLAPRNYVMKVLQEKGLIRKDLSFYSIVTVGEKTFCSRYIDPYKDVLPGLGNAYASACKGRIPT
;
A
#
# COMPACT_ATOMS: atom_id res chain seq x y z
N MET A 1 -16.70 4.98 20.76
CA MET A 1 -16.66 4.63 19.31
C MET A 1 -17.03 5.81 18.39
N ALA A 2 -18.11 6.56 18.63
CA ALA A 2 -18.54 7.68 17.77
C ALA A 2 -17.44 8.73 17.47
N SER A 3 -16.63 9.10 18.47
CA SER A 3 -15.51 10.04 18.28
C SER A 3 -14.43 9.51 17.31
N LYS A 4 -14.13 8.20 17.38
CA LYS A 4 -13.14 7.55 16.49
C LYS A 4 -13.61 7.51 15.04
N LEU A 5 -14.88 7.16 14.82
CA LEU A 5 -15.51 7.15 13.49
C LEU A 5 -15.49 8.55 12.87
N LYS A 6 -15.90 9.57 13.62
CA LYS A 6 -15.86 10.97 13.18
C LYS A 6 -14.45 11.44 12.81
N MET A 7 -13.45 11.02 13.58
CA MET A 7 -12.05 11.32 13.29
C MET A 7 -11.59 10.63 11.99
N ILE A 8 -11.85 9.33 11.84
CA ILE A 8 -11.53 8.58 10.61
C ILE A 8 -12.19 9.23 9.39
N ARG A 9 -13.46 9.62 9.51
CA ARG A 9 -14.22 10.32 8.47
C ARG A 9 -13.50 11.59 8.00
N LYS A 10 -13.14 12.46 8.94
CA LYS A 10 -12.42 13.71 8.64
C LYS A 10 -11.05 13.44 8.01
N THR A 11 -10.34 12.45 8.56
CA THR A 11 -8.99 12.10 8.14
C THR A 11 -8.93 11.49 6.73
N LEU A 12 -9.89 10.63 6.40
CA LEU A 12 -9.93 9.91 5.14
C LEU A 12 -10.80 10.61 4.08
N GLY A 13 -11.56 11.65 4.47
CA GLY A 13 -12.48 12.33 3.57
C GLY A 13 -13.61 11.42 3.06
N CYS A 14 -14.03 10.43 3.86
CA CYS A 14 -15.10 9.49 3.51
C CYS A 14 -16.44 9.90 4.15
N SER A 15 -17.54 9.34 3.67
CA SER A 15 -18.88 9.36 4.28
C SER A 15 -19.02 8.33 5.41
N ASP A 16 -20.09 8.44 6.20
CA ASP A 16 -20.33 7.54 7.32
C ASP A 16 -20.54 6.08 6.86
N ALA A 17 -21.28 5.88 5.77
CA ALA A 17 -21.51 4.56 5.17
C ALA A 17 -20.21 3.91 4.65
N GLU A 18 -19.30 4.71 4.11
CA GLU A 18 -17.99 4.23 3.64
C GLU A 18 -17.11 3.80 4.82
N VAL A 19 -17.13 4.55 5.92
CA VAL A 19 -16.43 4.16 7.15
C VAL A 19 -17.03 2.88 7.74
N GLU A 20 -18.36 2.76 7.82
CA GLU A 20 -19.02 1.53 8.28
C GLU A 20 -18.63 0.32 7.43
N THR A 21 -18.65 0.46 6.10
CA THR A 21 -18.24 -0.62 5.18
C THR A 21 -16.79 -1.06 5.44
N MET A 22 -15.89 -0.11 5.66
CA MET A 22 -14.49 -0.41 5.98
C MET A 22 -14.35 -1.13 7.32
N VAL A 23 -15.09 -0.69 8.34
CA VAL A 23 -15.07 -1.28 9.68
C VAL A 23 -15.66 -2.69 9.69
N GLN A 24 -16.76 -2.93 8.97
CA GLN A 24 -17.36 -4.25 8.82
C GLN A 24 -16.39 -5.25 8.18
N LYS A 25 -15.63 -4.80 7.16
CA LYS A 25 -14.64 -5.64 6.49
C LYS A 25 -13.36 -5.82 7.29
N ASN A 26 -12.95 -4.82 8.06
CA ASN A 26 -11.77 -4.90 8.91
C ASN A 26 -11.91 -4.00 10.15
N PRO A 27 -12.32 -4.57 11.31
CA PRO A 27 -12.48 -3.82 12.56
C PRO A 27 -11.18 -3.15 13.06
N MET A 28 -10.00 -3.61 12.62
CA MET A 28 -8.71 -3.02 13.00
C MET A 28 -8.56 -1.56 12.55
N VAL A 29 -9.38 -1.10 11.61
CA VAL A 29 -9.47 0.33 11.24
C VAL A 29 -9.78 1.19 12.48
N LEU A 30 -10.60 0.71 13.41
CA LEU A 30 -10.93 1.43 14.65
C LEU A 30 -9.77 1.45 15.66
N MET A 31 -8.91 0.44 15.63
CA MET A 31 -7.76 0.32 16.54
C MET A 31 -6.53 1.05 16.02
N THR A 32 -6.52 1.43 14.74
CA THR A 32 -5.35 2.06 14.11
C THR A 32 -5.30 3.55 14.41
N PRO A 33 -4.14 4.13 14.76
CA PRO A 33 -3.98 5.58 14.92
C PRO A 33 -4.45 6.33 13.66
N SER A 34 -5.17 7.44 13.84
CA SER A 34 -5.78 8.14 12.70
C SER A 34 -4.71 8.79 11.82
N GLU A 35 -3.62 9.24 12.40
CA GLU A 35 -2.46 9.82 11.71
C GLU A 35 -1.84 8.78 10.76
N LYS A 36 -1.76 7.51 11.19
CA LYS A 36 -1.31 6.41 10.32
C LYS A 36 -2.28 6.19 9.16
N LEU A 37 -3.58 6.12 9.46
CA LEU A 37 -4.61 5.96 8.42
C LEU A 37 -4.53 7.07 7.38
N GLN A 38 -4.34 8.32 7.83
CA GLN A 38 -4.18 9.48 6.96
C GLN A 38 -3.00 9.32 6.02
N ARG A 39 -1.81 9.07 6.58
CA ARG A 39 -0.57 8.98 5.80
C ARG A 39 -0.64 7.87 4.77
N VAL A 40 -1.22 6.72 5.12
CA VAL A 40 -1.42 5.61 4.19
C VAL A 40 -2.44 5.98 3.11
N TYR A 41 -3.58 6.57 3.48
CA TYR A 41 -4.61 6.97 2.54
C TYR A 41 -4.12 8.01 1.53
N GLU A 42 -3.39 9.03 2.00
CA GLU A 42 -2.78 10.03 1.14
C GLU A 42 -1.74 9.41 0.20
N PHE A 43 -0.91 8.47 0.68
CA PHE A 43 0.00 7.75 -0.19
C PHE A 43 -0.74 6.95 -1.29
N LEU A 44 -1.79 6.22 -0.92
CA LEU A 44 -2.57 5.42 -1.86
C LEU A 44 -3.24 6.30 -2.93
N THR A 45 -3.83 7.42 -2.53
CA THR A 45 -4.53 8.31 -3.47
C THR A 45 -3.58 9.17 -4.30
N LYS A 46 -2.56 9.77 -3.69
CA LYS A 46 -1.67 10.74 -4.36
C LYS A 46 -0.46 10.11 -5.05
N VAL A 47 0.08 9.00 -4.54
CA VAL A 47 1.33 8.39 -5.06
C VAL A 47 1.05 7.13 -5.88
N VAL A 48 0.15 6.27 -5.40
CA VAL A 48 -0.27 5.06 -6.11
C VAL A 48 -1.36 5.38 -7.14
N GLY A 49 -2.22 6.36 -6.86
CA GLY A 49 -3.27 6.80 -7.79
C GLY A 49 -4.53 5.94 -7.74
N VAL A 50 -4.78 5.24 -6.63
CA VAL A 50 -6.03 4.47 -6.44
C VAL A 50 -7.12 5.34 -5.82
N ASP A 51 -8.38 5.10 -6.20
CA ASP A 51 -9.52 5.86 -5.70
C ASP A 51 -10.01 5.38 -4.32
N ALA A 52 -10.93 6.16 -3.73
CA ALA A 52 -11.51 5.85 -2.43
C ALA A 52 -12.27 4.51 -2.43
N LYS A 53 -13.02 4.21 -3.50
CA LYS A 53 -13.78 2.95 -3.65
C LYS A 53 -12.87 1.73 -3.63
N TYR A 54 -11.70 1.83 -4.25
CA TYR A 54 -10.69 0.79 -4.25
C TYR A 54 -10.20 0.46 -2.84
N ILE A 55 -9.95 1.50 -2.04
CA ILE A 55 -9.48 1.41 -0.66
C ILE A 55 -10.59 0.86 0.26
N GLN A 56 -11.81 1.37 0.14
CA GLN A 56 -12.98 0.91 0.90
C GLN A 56 -13.35 -0.54 0.59
N GLY A 57 -13.12 -0.96 -0.65
CA GLY A 57 -13.20 -2.34 -1.07
C GLY A 57 -12.26 -3.26 -0.28
N ARG A 58 -11.12 -2.72 0.18
CA ARG A 58 -9.92 -3.44 0.61
C ARG A 58 -9.25 -2.78 1.84
N PRO A 59 -9.97 -2.53 2.94
CA PRO A 59 -9.49 -1.69 4.04
C PRO A 59 -8.23 -2.22 4.73
N THR A 60 -7.94 -3.52 4.61
CA THR A 60 -6.69 -4.13 5.08
C THR A 60 -5.44 -3.46 4.51
N ILE A 61 -5.51 -2.83 3.32
CA ILE A 61 -4.38 -2.09 2.76
C ILE A 61 -3.92 -0.93 3.66
N LEU A 62 -4.84 -0.34 4.43
CA LEU A 62 -4.57 0.74 5.38
C LEU A 62 -3.76 0.26 6.60
N MET A 63 -3.72 -1.05 6.83
CA MET A 63 -3.06 -1.64 8.01
C MET A 63 -1.57 -1.87 7.79
N TYR A 64 -1.12 -1.99 6.54
CA TYR A 64 0.28 -2.24 6.23
C TYR A 64 1.17 -1.04 6.57
N SER A 65 2.45 -1.31 6.84
CA SER A 65 3.43 -0.25 7.04
C SER A 65 3.65 0.50 5.73
N LEU A 66 3.51 1.83 5.79
CA LEU A 66 3.81 2.71 4.67
C LEU A 66 5.27 2.55 4.26
N GLU A 67 6.17 2.68 5.23
CA GLU A 67 7.61 2.76 5.03
C GLU A 67 8.24 1.40 4.71
N ARG A 68 7.76 0.32 5.34
CA ARG A 68 8.39 -1.01 5.20
C ARG A 68 7.75 -1.90 4.16
N ARG A 69 6.53 -1.58 3.70
CA ARG A 69 5.78 -2.42 2.76
C ARG A 69 5.19 -1.65 1.59
N LEU A 70 4.33 -0.66 1.83
CA LEU A 70 3.60 -0.01 0.74
C LEU A 70 4.54 0.77 -0.21
N ALA A 71 5.37 1.65 0.33
CA ALA A 71 6.30 2.45 -0.47
C ALA A 71 7.38 1.60 -1.18
N PRO A 72 8.08 0.66 -0.50
CA PRO A 72 9.06 -0.20 -1.17
C PRO A 72 8.45 -1.04 -2.30
N ARG A 73 7.24 -1.59 -2.11
CA ARG A 73 6.59 -2.41 -3.14
C ARG A 73 6.00 -1.59 -4.27
N ASN A 74 5.55 -0.35 -4.00
CA ASN A 74 5.17 0.60 -5.04
C ASN A 74 6.37 0.98 -5.92
N TYR A 75 7.55 1.19 -5.32
CA TYR A 75 8.78 1.46 -6.08
C TYR A 75 9.10 0.31 -7.03
N VAL A 76 9.15 -0.93 -6.54
CA VAL A 76 9.38 -2.12 -7.38
C VAL A 76 8.34 -2.22 -8.49
N MET A 77 7.05 -2.04 -8.18
CA MET A 77 5.98 -2.06 -9.18
C MET A 77 6.21 -1.02 -10.29
N LYS A 78 6.51 0.23 -9.94
CA LYS A 78 6.74 1.30 -10.92
C LYS A 78 7.94 1.00 -11.81
N VAL A 79 9.08 0.61 -11.22
CA VAL A 79 10.29 0.24 -11.99
C VAL A 79 9.99 -0.88 -12.99
N LEU A 80 9.31 -1.94 -12.56
CA LEU A 80 8.98 -3.06 -13.45
C LEU A 80 7.99 -2.66 -14.56
N GLN A 81 7.00 -1.81 -14.25
CA GLN A 81 6.04 -1.31 -15.25
C GLN A 81 6.68 -0.38 -16.26
N GLU A 82 7.59 0.49 -15.84
CA GLU A 82 8.36 1.40 -16.70
C GLU A 82 9.28 0.62 -17.65
N LYS A 83 9.84 -0.50 -17.19
CA LYS A 83 10.66 -1.41 -17.99
C LYS A 83 9.84 -2.40 -18.83
N GLY A 84 8.51 -2.37 -18.75
CA GLY A 84 7.63 -3.28 -19.47
C GLY A 84 7.71 -4.74 -19.02
N LEU A 85 8.27 -5.01 -17.84
CA LEU A 85 8.48 -6.35 -17.30
C LEU A 85 7.21 -6.92 -16.66
N ILE A 86 6.29 -6.06 -16.24
CA ILE A 86 4.96 -6.45 -15.73
C ILE A 86 3.87 -5.57 -16.33
N ARG A 87 2.62 -6.05 -16.31
CA ARG A 87 1.49 -5.31 -16.86
C ARG A 87 1.17 -4.05 -16.04
N LYS A 88 0.74 -2.99 -16.74
CA LYS A 88 0.38 -1.70 -16.13
C LYS A 88 -0.92 -1.75 -15.33
N ASP A 89 -1.82 -2.68 -15.67
CA ASP A 89 -3.13 -2.88 -15.04
C ASP A 89 -3.08 -3.78 -13.78
N LEU A 90 -1.90 -4.21 -13.36
CA LEU A 90 -1.76 -5.03 -12.16
C LEU A 90 -2.27 -4.31 -10.91
N SER A 91 -3.15 -4.98 -10.18
CA SER A 91 -3.70 -4.45 -8.94
C SER A 91 -2.60 -4.25 -7.89
N PHE A 92 -2.42 -3.01 -7.42
CA PHE A 92 -1.49 -2.71 -6.33
C PHE A 92 -1.77 -3.55 -5.07
N TYR A 93 -3.04 -3.84 -4.78
CA TYR A 93 -3.45 -4.63 -3.62
C TYR A 93 -2.91 -6.04 -3.70
N SER A 94 -2.97 -6.66 -4.89
CA SER A 94 -2.43 -8.01 -5.11
C SER A 94 -0.91 -8.10 -4.89
N ILE A 95 -0.19 -6.99 -5.06
CA ILE A 95 1.25 -6.90 -4.88
C ILE A 95 1.62 -6.70 -3.40
N VAL A 96 0.87 -5.88 -2.66
CA VAL A 96 1.19 -5.57 -1.27
C VAL A 96 0.67 -6.59 -0.26
N THR A 97 -0.31 -7.43 -0.62
CA THR A 97 -0.90 -8.42 0.28
C THR A 97 -0.12 -9.72 0.39
N VAL A 98 0.62 -10.08 -0.66
CA VAL A 98 1.42 -11.32 -0.65
C VAL A 98 2.53 -11.27 0.40
N GLY A 99 2.88 -12.43 0.95
CA GLY A 99 3.99 -12.57 1.89
C GLY A 99 5.33 -12.15 1.29
N GLU A 100 6.32 -11.86 2.14
CA GLU A 100 7.62 -11.35 1.71
C GLU A 100 8.33 -12.29 0.73
N LYS A 101 8.42 -13.58 1.07
CA LYS A 101 9.01 -14.60 0.22
C LYS A 101 8.35 -14.65 -1.16
N THR A 102 7.02 -14.60 -1.19
CA THR A 102 6.24 -14.62 -2.45
C THR A 102 6.43 -13.34 -3.24
N PHE A 103 6.55 -12.20 -2.57
CA PHE A 103 6.82 -10.92 -3.23
C PHE A 103 8.18 -10.95 -3.94
N CYS A 104 9.26 -11.35 -3.24
CA CYS A 104 10.59 -11.44 -3.83
C CYS A 104 10.62 -12.43 -5.01
N SER A 105 10.07 -13.62 -4.83
CA SER A 105 10.03 -14.65 -5.87
C SER A 105 9.27 -14.23 -7.13
N ARG A 106 8.26 -13.35 -7.02
CA ARG A 106 7.45 -12.91 -8.17
C ARG A 106 7.94 -11.62 -8.81
N TYR A 107 8.49 -10.70 -8.01
CA TYR A 107 8.73 -9.31 -8.45
C TYR A 107 10.18 -8.87 -8.30
N ILE A 108 11.09 -9.70 -7.77
CA ILE A 108 12.52 -9.35 -7.65
C ILE A 108 13.37 -10.42 -8.32
N ASP A 109 13.28 -11.66 -7.85
CA ASP A 109 14.16 -12.76 -8.29
C ASP A 109 14.14 -12.99 -9.81
N PRO A 110 12.99 -12.93 -10.51
CA PRO A 110 12.94 -13.11 -11.96
C PRO A 110 13.67 -12.02 -12.77
N TYR A 111 13.94 -10.87 -12.15
CA TYR A 111 14.48 -9.68 -12.83
C TYR A 111 15.88 -9.31 -12.35
N LYS A 112 16.52 -10.16 -11.52
CA LYS A 112 17.83 -9.88 -10.94
C LYS A 112 18.94 -9.64 -11.99
N ASP A 113 18.84 -10.32 -13.13
CA ASP A 113 19.84 -10.23 -14.21
C ASP A 113 19.59 -9.01 -15.10
N VAL A 114 18.32 -8.60 -15.26
CA VAL A 114 17.90 -7.45 -16.08
C VAL A 114 17.98 -6.13 -15.31
N LEU A 115 17.76 -6.17 -14.00
CA LEU A 115 17.79 -5.04 -13.09
C LEU A 115 18.72 -5.34 -11.89
N PRO A 116 20.04 -5.45 -12.15
CA PRO A 116 21.00 -5.69 -11.09
C PRO A 116 20.92 -4.53 -10.07
N GLY A 117 20.59 -4.86 -8.83
CA GLY A 117 20.41 -3.89 -7.75
C GLY A 117 18.97 -3.65 -7.30
N LEU A 118 17.95 -4.11 -8.04
CA LEU A 118 16.54 -3.97 -7.63
C LEU A 118 16.27 -4.56 -6.24
N GLY A 119 16.81 -5.76 -5.97
CA GLY A 119 16.69 -6.41 -4.67
C GLY A 119 17.36 -5.62 -3.54
N ASN A 120 18.54 -5.04 -3.78
CA ASN A 120 19.25 -4.22 -2.81
C ASN A 120 18.54 -2.88 -2.54
N ALA A 121 18.03 -2.24 -3.58
CA ALA A 121 17.22 -1.03 -3.47
C ALA A 121 15.94 -1.31 -2.66
N TYR A 122 15.24 -2.40 -2.95
CA TYR A 122 14.06 -2.82 -2.19
C TYR A 122 14.39 -3.11 -0.72
N ALA A 123 15.44 -3.90 -0.44
CA ALA A 123 15.85 -4.20 0.92
C ALA A 123 16.25 -2.95 1.72
N SER A 124 16.84 -1.96 1.05
CA SER A 124 17.19 -0.66 1.66
C SER A 124 15.92 0.16 1.95
N ALA A 125 15.00 0.24 0.99
CA ALA A 125 13.72 0.91 1.15
C ALA A 125 12.90 0.31 2.31
N CYS A 126 12.86 -1.02 2.45
CA CYS A 126 12.19 -1.71 3.56
C CYS A 126 12.76 -1.37 4.95
N LYS A 127 14.01 -0.90 5.02
CA LYS A 127 14.66 -0.41 6.25
C LYS A 127 14.39 1.08 6.53
N GLY A 128 13.56 1.74 5.71
CA GLY A 128 13.28 3.17 5.79
C GLY A 128 14.35 4.05 5.15
N ARG A 129 15.28 3.46 4.39
CA ARG A 129 16.30 4.18 3.62
C ARG A 129 15.84 4.19 2.16
N ILE A 130 14.96 5.11 1.81
CA ILE A 130 14.57 5.30 0.41
C ILE A 130 15.78 5.92 -0.30
N PRO A 131 16.34 5.28 -1.34
CA PRO A 131 17.34 5.93 -2.17
C PRO A 131 16.70 7.15 -2.85
N THR A 132 17.28 8.33 -2.65
CA THR A 132 16.99 9.56 -3.40
C THR A 132 17.43 9.43 -4.85
#